data_AF-A0A947HD21-F1
#
_entry.id   AF-A0A947HD21-F1
#
_cell.length_a   1.000
_cell.length_b   1.000
_cell.length_c   1.000
_cell.angle_alpha   90.00
_cell.angle_beta   90.00
_cell.angle_gamma   90.00
#
_symmetry.space_group_name_H-M   'P 1'
#
loop_
_entity.id
_entity.type
_entity.pdbx_description
1 polymer ?
#
loop_
_entity_poly.entity_id
_entity_poly.type
_entity_poly.pdbx_seq_one_letter_code
_entity_poly.pdbx_strand_id
1 'polypeptide(L)'
;MKKSLALVVTSFLMLTACDTPVNLAKVLEGTNSSSSGSGSSSSVTATKTWPSTVKKIDVKTKQTVSVQGNFDNSVEVSDLSWASSSSMACFPATQNSKFRGYHAFYSVEMPARTEMVIRVIPKDSSANMSLYAYQIGTTRFDIPPQVASAVSCEASFQDNVARVGQPGFHRVVTLNSTTNPYNVLIGVTGPADVDGEYTLEIELK
;
A
#
# COMPACT_ATOMS: atom_id res chain seq x y z
N MET A 1 -49.51 33.10 -33.80
CA MET A 1 -49.09 33.75 -32.52
C MET A 1 -47.73 33.15 -32.14
N LYS A 2 -46.62 33.69 -32.66
CA LYS A 2 -45.58 34.42 -31.91
C LYS A 2 -45.37 33.93 -30.46
N LYS A 3 -44.26 33.24 -30.19
CA LYS A 3 -43.13 33.82 -29.44
C LYS A 3 -41.88 32.94 -29.51
N SER A 4 -40.82 33.60 -29.93
CA SER A 4 -39.42 33.19 -29.99
C SER A 4 -38.83 33.22 -28.58
N LEU A 5 -37.89 32.32 -28.25
CA LEU A 5 -36.99 32.51 -27.11
C LEU A 5 -35.56 32.33 -27.59
N ALA A 6 -34.78 33.39 -27.39
CA ALA A 6 -33.46 33.59 -27.94
C ALA A 6 -32.35 33.10 -27.00
N LEU A 7 -31.28 32.71 -27.68
CA LEU A 7 -29.91 32.42 -27.26
C LEU A 7 -29.29 33.54 -26.40
N VAL A 8 -28.59 33.19 -25.33
CA VAL A 8 -27.54 34.04 -24.73
C VAL A 8 -26.31 33.16 -24.46
N VAL A 9 -25.34 33.23 -25.37
CA VAL A 9 -23.98 32.70 -25.17
C VAL A 9 -23.15 33.87 -24.67
N THR A 10 -22.80 33.87 -23.39
CA THR A 10 -21.92 34.88 -22.81
C THR A 10 -20.49 34.39 -22.95
N SER A 11 -19.80 34.94 -23.95
CA SER A 11 -18.35 34.82 -24.13
C SER A 11 -17.64 35.65 -23.06
N PHE A 12 -16.72 35.04 -22.32
CA PHE A 12 -15.85 35.73 -21.35
C PHE A 12 -14.44 35.77 -21.93
N LEU A 13 -13.99 36.96 -22.30
CA LEU A 13 -12.64 37.25 -22.78
C LEU A 13 -11.94 38.20 -21.78
N MET A 14 -10.63 37.99 -21.64
CA MET A 14 -9.60 38.88 -21.08
C MET A 14 -9.43 38.92 -19.57
N LEU A 15 -8.22 38.56 -19.10
CA LEU A 15 -7.24 39.57 -18.67
C LEU A 15 -5.81 39.00 -18.60
N THR A 16 -4.86 39.92 -18.76
CA THR A 16 -3.43 39.79 -19.02
C THR A 16 -2.59 40.04 -17.75
N ALA A 17 -1.30 39.67 -17.81
CA ALA A 17 -0.14 40.06 -16.98
C ALA A 17 0.05 39.25 -15.67
N CYS A 18 1.27 38.99 -15.17
CA CYS A 18 2.52 39.74 -15.28
C CYS A 18 3.76 38.84 -15.09
N ASP A 19 4.85 39.28 -15.69
CA ASP A 19 6.23 38.79 -15.56
C ASP A 19 6.72 38.71 -14.11
N THR A 20 7.58 37.72 -13.82
CA THR A 20 8.52 37.82 -12.69
C THR A 20 9.95 37.69 -13.22
N PRO A 21 10.85 38.64 -12.89
CA PRO A 21 12.25 38.55 -13.29
C PRO A 21 13.03 37.58 -12.40
N VAL A 22 13.80 36.71 -13.07
CA VAL A 22 14.87 35.91 -12.47
C VAL A 22 15.98 36.85 -12.02
N ASN A 23 16.28 36.87 -10.73
CA ASN A 23 17.39 37.64 -10.18
C ASN A 23 18.67 36.80 -10.27
N LEU A 24 19.58 37.25 -11.12
CA LEU A 24 20.89 36.66 -11.40
C LEU A 24 21.97 37.58 -10.80
N ALA A 25 22.49 37.21 -9.64
CA ALA A 25 23.80 37.60 -9.08
C ALA A 25 23.94 36.83 -7.74
N LYS A 26 25.08 36.27 -7.33
CA LYS A 26 26.46 36.69 -7.53
C LYS A 26 27.38 35.51 -7.20
N VAL A 27 28.33 35.28 -8.11
CA VAL A 27 29.55 34.50 -7.92
C VAL A 27 30.41 35.16 -6.85
N LEU A 28 30.85 34.41 -5.84
CA LEU A 28 32.10 34.66 -5.11
C LEU A 28 32.76 33.32 -4.73
N GLU A 29 34.00 33.20 -5.22
CA GLU A 29 35.14 32.38 -4.80
C GLU A 29 35.06 31.99 -3.30
N GLY A 30 35.26 30.74 -2.90
CA GLY A 30 36.51 30.01 -3.01
C GLY A 30 37.20 29.96 -1.64
N THR A 31 36.99 28.89 -0.86
CA THR A 31 37.97 28.44 0.14
C THR A 31 37.95 26.92 0.23
N ASN A 32 39.12 26.36 -0.05
CA ASN A 32 39.45 24.97 0.13
C ASN A 32 39.55 24.70 1.64
N SER A 33 38.77 23.76 2.17
CA SER A 33 38.94 23.25 3.52
C SER A 33 38.64 21.76 3.50
N SER A 34 39.72 21.01 3.30
CA SER A 34 39.83 19.60 3.61
C SER A 34 39.45 19.36 5.07
N SER A 35 38.26 18.80 5.29
CA SER A 35 37.95 18.05 6.50
C SER A 35 37.41 16.68 6.09
N SER A 36 38.16 15.66 6.50
CA SER A 36 37.80 14.26 6.51
C SER A 36 36.58 14.07 7.42
N GLY A 37 35.39 14.22 6.85
CA GLY A 37 34.12 13.90 7.49
C GLY A 37 33.72 12.48 7.13
N SER A 38 33.89 11.57 8.09
CA SER A 38 33.28 10.24 8.10
C SER A 38 31.82 10.36 7.66
N GLY A 39 31.46 9.67 6.58
CA GLY A 39 30.11 9.68 6.02
C GLY A 39 29.09 9.46 7.12
N SER A 40 28.26 10.47 7.36
CA SER A 40 27.05 10.35 8.18
C SER A 40 26.15 9.31 7.53
N SER A 41 26.31 8.07 7.97
CA SER A 41 25.22 7.12 8.06
C SER A 41 24.10 7.84 8.82
N SER A 42 23.12 8.32 8.07
CA SER A 42 21.82 8.69 8.63
C SER A 42 21.22 7.40 9.19
N SER A 43 21.60 7.05 10.41
CA SER A 43 20.91 6.04 11.20
C SER A 43 19.53 6.60 11.48
N VAL A 44 18.57 6.29 10.61
CA VAL A 44 17.16 6.51 10.85
C VAL A 44 16.85 5.74 12.13
N THR A 45 16.66 6.48 13.22
CA THR A 45 16.20 5.92 14.49
C THR A 45 14.89 5.20 14.19
N ALA A 46 14.90 3.87 14.25
CA ALA A 46 13.72 3.04 14.01
C ALA A 46 12.64 3.44 15.02
N THR A 47 11.65 4.20 14.56
CA THR A 47 10.47 4.51 15.36
C THR A 47 9.72 3.20 15.61
N LYS A 48 9.42 2.90 16.88
CA LYS A 48 8.65 1.72 17.31
C LYS A 48 7.15 1.89 17.01
N THR A 49 6.83 2.33 15.81
CA THR A 49 5.47 2.63 15.35
C THR A 49 5.40 2.40 13.85
N TRP A 50 4.21 2.09 13.36
CA TRP A 50 3.97 2.02 11.92
C TRP A 50 4.25 3.36 11.25
N PRO A 51 4.82 3.37 10.03
CA PRO A 51 4.90 4.56 9.20
C PRO A 51 3.50 5.16 8.94
N SER A 52 3.43 6.47 8.69
CA SER A 52 2.15 7.16 8.43
C SER A 52 1.42 6.68 7.16
N THR A 53 2.14 5.98 6.26
CA THR A 53 1.58 5.34 5.07
C THR A 53 0.80 4.07 5.38
N VAL A 54 0.91 3.53 6.61
CA VAL A 54 0.19 2.33 7.05
C VAL A 54 -1.05 2.73 7.82
N LYS A 55 -2.22 2.35 7.33
CA LYS A 55 -3.50 2.59 8.01
C LYS A 55 -3.76 1.52 9.06
N LYS A 56 -3.73 1.89 10.34
CA LYS A 56 -4.12 0.98 11.42
C LYS A 56 -5.63 0.72 11.39
N ILE A 57 -6.01 -0.55 11.54
CA ILE A 57 -7.40 -0.99 11.69
C ILE A 57 -7.52 -1.72 13.03
N ASP A 58 -8.44 -1.24 13.87
CA ASP A 58 -8.74 -1.89 15.14
C ASP A 58 -9.81 -2.97 14.92
N VAL A 59 -9.46 -4.23 15.19
CA VAL A 59 -10.35 -5.39 15.09
C VAL A 59 -10.29 -6.15 16.41
N LYS A 60 -11.46 -6.51 16.97
CA LYS A 60 -11.53 -7.34 18.18
C LYS A 60 -11.88 -8.78 17.81
N THR A 61 -11.56 -9.72 18.69
CA THR A 61 -11.90 -11.14 18.50
C THR A 61 -13.41 -11.33 18.34
N LYS A 62 -13.80 -12.25 17.45
CA LYS A 62 -15.19 -12.52 17.01
C LYS A 62 -15.86 -11.33 16.31
N GLN A 63 -15.08 -10.45 15.69
CA GLN A 63 -15.60 -9.34 14.90
C GLN A 63 -15.15 -9.42 13.45
N THR A 64 -16.01 -8.90 12.58
CA THR A 64 -15.69 -8.57 11.21
C THR A 64 -15.73 -7.06 11.06
N VAL A 65 -14.67 -6.48 10.49
CA VAL A 65 -14.57 -5.06 10.17
C VAL A 65 -14.36 -4.92 8.68
N SER A 66 -15.11 -4.00 8.06
CA SER A 66 -14.97 -3.66 6.64
C SER A 66 -14.53 -2.20 6.52
N VAL A 67 -13.50 -1.94 5.73
CA VAL A 67 -13.02 -0.59 5.43
C VAL A 67 -12.96 -0.36 3.93
N GLN A 68 -13.32 0.84 3.51
CA GLN A 68 -13.10 1.27 2.12
C GLN A 68 -11.62 1.65 1.92
N GLY A 69 -11.08 1.23 0.79
CA GLY A 69 -9.71 1.50 0.35
C GLY A 69 -9.63 1.88 -1.12
N ASN A 70 -8.51 2.52 -1.46
CA ASN A 70 -8.09 2.92 -2.80
C ASN A 70 -6.56 3.08 -2.78
N PHE A 71 -5.98 3.53 -3.89
CA PHE A 71 -4.54 3.70 -4.04
C PHE A 71 -4.02 5.13 -3.81
N ASP A 72 -4.83 6.07 -3.30
CA ASP A 72 -4.43 7.48 -3.18
C ASP A 72 -3.24 7.71 -2.22
N ASN A 73 -3.11 6.87 -1.19
CA ASN A 73 -2.02 6.93 -0.19
C ASN A 73 -1.10 5.70 -0.27
N SER A 74 -1.03 5.09 -1.45
CA SER A 74 -0.25 3.88 -1.68
C SER A 74 1.23 4.21 -1.97
N VAL A 75 2.09 3.21 -1.80
CA VAL A 75 3.54 3.35 -1.98
C VAL A 75 4.02 2.39 -3.06
N GLU A 76 4.87 2.86 -3.97
CA GLU A 76 5.54 2.00 -4.94
C GLU A 76 6.57 1.11 -4.24
N VAL A 77 6.50 -0.21 -4.48
CA VAL A 77 7.50 -1.18 -4.00
C VAL A 77 8.14 -1.86 -5.20
N SER A 78 9.17 -1.23 -5.74
CA SER A 78 9.86 -1.71 -6.95
C SER A 78 10.69 -2.97 -6.72
N ASP A 79 11.23 -3.14 -5.50
CA ASP A 79 11.95 -4.34 -5.08
C ASP A 79 11.01 -5.33 -4.39
N LEU A 80 10.72 -6.45 -5.05
CA LEU A 80 9.92 -7.55 -4.52
C LEU A 80 10.78 -8.76 -4.11
N SER A 81 12.11 -8.64 -4.09
CA SER A 81 13.01 -9.74 -3.69
C SER A 81 12.71 -10.22 -2.26
N TRP A 82 12.31 -9.31 -1.37
CA TRP A 82 11.90 -9.62 0.00
C TRP A 82 10.85 -10.73 0.07
N ALA A 83 9.86 -10.71 -0.84
CA ALA A 83 8.69 -11.59 -0.78
C ALA A 83 9.04 -13.05 -1.07
N SER A 84 10.02 -13.27 -1.95
CA SER A 84 10.45 -14.61 -2.37
C SER A 84 11.65 -15.14 -1.59
N SER A 85 12.20 -14.35 -0.67
CA SER A 85 13.30 -14.78 0.19
C SER A 85 12.87 -15.96 1.08
N SER A 86 13.78 -16.88 1.41
CA SER A 86 13.44 -18.06 2.22
C SER A 86 12.97 -17.72 3.63
N SER A 87 13.29 -16.53 4.14
CA SER A 87 12.84 -16.02 5.44
C SER A 87 11.45 -15.37 5.41
N MET A 88 10.86 -15.21 4.23
CA MET A 88 9.53 -14.64 4.02
C MET A 88 8.59 -15.61 3.32
N ALA A 89 9.01 -16.13 2.16
CA ALA A 89 8.31 -17.09 1.32
C ALA A 89 6.82 -16.75 1.06
N CYS A 90 6.51 -15.48 0.84
CA CYS A 90 5.12 -15.02 0.65
C CYS A 90 4.55 -15.42 -0.71
N PHE A 91 5.33 -15.19 -1.76
CA PHE A 91 5.01 -15.59 -3.13
C PHE A 91 6.31 -15.77 -3.91
N PRO A 92 6.36 -16.70 -4.88
CA PRO A 92 7.56 -16.92 -5.67
C PRO A 92 7.80 -15.75 -6.62
N ALA A 93 9.08 -15.48 -6.92
CA ALA A 93 9.48 -14.37 -7.80
C ALA A 93 8.83 -14.41 -9.19
N THR A 94 8.42 -15.59 -9.66
CA THR A 94 7.68 -15.78 -10.92
C THR A 94 6.31 -15.08 -10.93
N GLN A 95 5.78 -14.70 -9.76
CA GLN A 95 4.51 -13.99 -9.61
C GLN A 95 4.68 -12.47 -9.39
N ASN A 96 5.91 -11.93 -9.42
CA ASN A 96 6.16 -10.51 -9.14
C ASN A 96 5.30 -9.57 -10.00
N SER A 97 5.00 -9.92 -11.25
CA SER A 97 4.15 -9.09 -12.12
C SER A 97 2.73 -8.87 -11.58
N LYS A 98 2.25 -9.69 -10.64
CA LYS A 98 0.95 -9.56 -9.98
C LYS A 98 0.98 -8.60 -8.78
N PHE A 99 2.15 -8.12 -8.37
CA PHE A 99 2.36 -7.33 -7.16
C PHE A 99 3.29 -6.13 -7.39
N ARG A 100 3.46 -5.70 -8.65
CA ARG A 100 4.38 -4.61 -9.05
C ARG A 100 3.75 -3.21 -9.02
N GLY A 101 2.44 -3.12 -8.81
CA GLY A 101 1.74 -1.85 -8.70
C GLY A 101 2.05 -1.13 -7.39
N TYR A 102 1.28 -0.09 -7.10
CA TYR A 102 1.36 0.54 -5.80
C TYR A 102 0.77 -0.36 -4.71
N HIS A 103 1.22 -0.17 -3.47
CA HIS A 103 0.83 -0.94 -2.30
C HIS A 103 0.11 -0.04 -1.30
N ALA A 104 -1.17 -0.31 -1.07
CA ALA A 104 -1.91 0.26 0.05
C ALA A 104 -1.70 -0.62 1.29
N PHE A 105 -1.16 -0.01 2.36
CA PHE A 105 -0.76 -0.74 3.56
C PHE A 105 -1.76 -0.55 4.71
N TYR A 106 -2.04 -1.67 5.38
CA TYR A 106 -2.84 -1.70 6.59
C TYR A 106 -2.16 -2.52 7.66
N SER A 107 -2.44 -2.21 8.92
CA SER A 107 -1.96 -2.99 10.04
C SER A 107 -3.08 -3.39 10.98
N VAL A 108 -3.02 -4.62 11.47
CA VAL A 108 -3.93 -5.16 12.50
C VAL A 108 -3.11 -5.87 13.57
N GLU A 109 -3.51 -5.71 14.83
CA GLU A 109 -2.96 -6.53 15.91
C GLU A 109 -3.74 -7.84 15.99
N MET A 110 -3.03 -8.97 15.89
CA MET A 110 -3.61 -10.31 15.96
C MET A 110 -3.32 -10.92 17.34
N PRO A 111 -4.34 -11.13 18.20
CA PRO A 111 -4.17 -11.82 19.48
C PRO A 111 -3.79 -13.29 19.31
N ALA A 112 -3.20 -13.87 20.36
CA ALA A 112 -3.00 -15.31 20.44
C ALA A 112 -4.34 -16.08 20.40
N ARG A 113 -4.32 -17.31 19.88
CA ARG A 113 -5.47 -18.21 19.75
C ARG A 113 -6.59 -17.63 18.89
N THR A 114 -6.22 -17.03 17.76
CA THR A 114 -7.17 -16.50 16.79
C THR A 114 -6.85 -16.97 15.38
N GLU A 115 -7.87 -16.96 14.52
CA GLU A 115 -7.71 -17.06 13.08
C GLU A 115 -8.16 -15.73 12.46
N MET A 116 -7.33 -15.16 11.57
CA MET A 116 -7.65 -13.93 10.86
C MET A 116 -7.90 -14.25 9.39
N VAL A 117 -9.09 -13.94 8.89
CA VAL A 117 -9.41 -14.01 7.46
C VAL A 117 -9.47 -12.60 6.91
N ILE A 118 -8.69 -12.35 5.85
CA ILE A 118 -8.58 -11.05 5.22
C ILE A 118 -9.09 -11.18 3.78
N ARG A 119 -10.03 -10.33 3.38
CA ARG A 119 -10.64 -10.34 2.05
C ARG A 119 -10.54 -8.98 1.39
N VAL A 120 -10.08 -8.93 0.15
CA VAL A 120 -10.23 -7.76 -0.72
C VAL A 120 -11.34 -8.04 -1.72
N ILE A 121 -12.31 -7.14 -1.74
CA ILE A 121 -13.45 -7.16 -2.65
C ILE A 121 -13.34 -5.90 -3.52
N PRO A 122 -12.83 -6.02 -4.75
CA PRO A 122 -12.83 -4.91 -5.70
C PRO A 122 -14.24 -4.39 -5.96
N LYS A 123 -14.40 -3.07 -6.06
CA LYS A 123 -15.66 -2.46 -6.47
C LYS A 123 -15.94 -2.72 -7.95
N ASP A 124 -14.89 -2.71 -8.76
CA ASP A 124 -14.89 -3.20 -10.14
C ASP A 124 -14.35 -4.62 -10.17
N SER A 125 -15.19 -5.59 -10.54
CA SER A 125 -14.81 -7.01 -10.58
C SER A 125 -13.77 -7.35 -11.65
N SER A 126 -13.48 -6.42 -12.58
CA SER A 126 -12.39 -6.54 -13.55
C SER A 126 -11.04 -6.05 -13.02
N ALA A 127 -11.02 -5.33 -11.89
CA ALA A 127 -9.78 -4.83 -11.30
C ALA A 127 -8.90 -6.00 -10.83
N ASN A 128 -7.68 -6.05 -11.38
CA ASN A 128 -6.73 -7.13 -11.14
C ASN A 128 -5.94 -6.90 -9.85
N MET A 129 -6.66 -6.82 -8.73
CA MET A 129 -6.03 -6.62 -7.43
C MET A 129 -5.38 -7.91 -6.91
N SER A 130 -4.36 -7.75 -6.09
CA SER A 130 -3.67 -8.78 -5.35
C SER A 130 -3.61 -8.39 -3.87
N LEU A 131 -3.48 -9.39 -3.02
CA LEU A 131 -3.47 -9.28 -1.57
C LEU A 131 -2.32 -10.11 -1.03
N TYR A 132 -1.61 -9.58 -0.05
CA TYR A 132 -0.78 -10.39 0.83
C TYR A 132 -0.90 -9.89 2.26
N ALA A 133 -0.59 -10.77 3.21
CA ALA A 133 -0.48 -10.41 4.60
C ALA A 133 0.60 -11.23 5.28
N TYR A 134 1.28 -10.64 6.27
CA TYR A 134 2.29 -11.34 7.03
C TYR A 134 2.29 -11.00 8.50
N GLN A 135 2.72 -11.96 9.31
CA GLN A 135 2.87 -11.83 10.76
C GLN A 135 4.31 -11.46 11.11
N ILE A 136 4.48 -10.41 11.91
CA ILE A 136 5.74 -10.04 12.55
C ILE A 136 5.55 -9.87 14.06
N GLY A 137 6.65 -9.90 14.81
CA GLY A 137 6.60 -9.69 16.26
C GLY A 137 5.95 -8.35 16.62
N THR A 138 5.30 -8.28 17.79
CA THR A 138 4.54 -7.10 18.26
C THR A 138 5.39 -5.83 18.45
N THR A 139 6.71 -5.95 18.42
CA THR A 139 7.66 -4.83 18.50
C THR A 139 8.25 -4.42 17.15
N ARG A 140 7.88 -5.10 16.07
CA ARG A 140 8.33 -4.82 14.70
C ARG A 140 7.23 -4.11 13.91
N PHE A 141 7.67 -3.22 13.01
CA PHE A 141 6.82 -2.34 12.20
C PHE A 141 7.32 -2.25 10.76
N ASP A 142 8.03 -3.29 10.32
CA ASP A 142 8.69 -3.32 9.03
C ASP A 142 7.66 -3.37 7.90
N ILE A 143 7.90 -2.59 6.86
CA ILE A 143 7.11 -2.60 5.62
C ILE A 143 8.02 -2.95 4.42
N PRO A 144 7.47 -3.51 3.33
CA PRO A 144 8.23 -3.75 2.12
C PRO A 144 8.90 -2.49 1.56
N PRO A 145 10.11 -2.62 0.97
CA PRO A 145 10.90 -3.85 0.84
C PRO A 145 11.76 -4.19 2.08
N GLN A 146 11.77 -3.37 3.13
CA GLN A 146 12.65 -3.52 4.29
C GLN A 146 12.13 -4.55 5.32
N VAL A 147 11.79 -5.77 4.88
CA VAL A 147 11.30 -6.84 5.77
C VAL A 147 12.26 -8.02 5.74
N ALA A 148 12.95 -8.26 6.86
CA ALA A 148 13.96 -9.33 6.94
C ALA A 148 13.34 -10.75 7.04
N SER A 149 12.22 -10.87 7.74
CA SER A 149 11.52 -12.14 7.96
C SER A 149 10.09 -11.91 8.46
N ALA A 150 9.25 -12.93 8.29
CA ALA A 150 7.94 -13.04 8.92
C ALA A 150 7.80 -14.40 9.64
N VAL A 151 6.84 -14.49 10.56
CA VAL A 151 6.43 -15.75 11.18
C VAL A 151 5.60 -16.58 10.20
N SER A 152 4.72 -15.92 9.46
CA SER A 152 3.97 -16.49 8.34
C SER A 152 3.68 -15.39 7.33
N CYS A 153 3.51 -15.77 6.07
CA CYS A 153 3.15 -14.87 4.98
C CYS A 153 2.21 -15.61 4.04
N GLU A 154 1.12 -14.96 3.66
CA GLU A 154 0.12 -15.52 2.76
C GLU A 154 -0.19 -14.51 1.66
N ALA A 155 -0.45 -15.00 0.45
CA ALA A 155 -0.74 -14.17 -0.70
C ALA A 155 -1.87 -14.75 -1.56
N SER A 156 -2.65 -13.87 -2.15
CA SER A 156 -3.76 -14.17 -3.04
C SER A 156 -3.77 -13.17 -4.19
N PHE A 157 -3.85 -13.67 -5.41
CA PHE A 157 -3.82 -12.87 -6.63
C PHE A 157 -4.70 -13.52 -7.69
N GLN A 158 -5.05 -12.78 -8.75
CA GLN A 158 -5.78 -13.37 -9.87
C GLN A 158 -4.90 -14.39 -10.58
N ASP A 159 -5.20 -15.67 -10.39
CA ASP A 159 -4.81 -16.72 -11.31
C ASP A 159 -5.90 -16.90 -12.39
N ASN A 160 -5.52 -17.43 -13.55
CA ASN A 160 -6.45 -17.71 -14.65
C ASN A 160 -7.31 -18.96 -14.36
N VAL A 161 -7.37 -19.41 -13.11
CA VAL A 161 -8.02 -20.65 -12.68
C VAL A 161 -9.14 -20.28 -11.72
N ALA A 162 -10.39 -20.49 -12.12
CA ALA A 162 -11.52 -20.31 -11.22
C ALA A 162 -11.37 -21.28 -10.03
N ARG A 163 -11.17 -20.73 -8.82
CA ARG A 163 -11.13 -21.52 -7.60
C ARG A 163 -12.56 -21.82 -7.14
N VAL A 164 -12.86 -23.09 -6.92
CA VAL A 164 -14.20 -23.54 -6.49
C VAL A 164 -14.61 -22.80 -5.21
N GLY A 165 -15.75 -22.12 -5.26
CA GLY A 165 -16.32 -21.42 -4.10
C GLY A 165 -15.76 -20.03 -3.82
N GLN A 166 -14.86 -19.48 -4.65
CA GLN A 166 -14.43 -18.08 -4.56
C GLN A 166 -14.90 -17.31 -5.81
N PRO A 167 -15.62 -16.19 -5.65
CA PRO A 167 -15.83 -15.28 -6.76
C PRO A 167 -14.46 -14.90 -7.30
N GLY A 168 -14.23 -15.12 -8.60
CA GLY A 168 -12.89 -15.05 -9.19
C GLY A 168 -12.15 -13.73 -8.97
N PHE A 169 -12.85 -12.66 -8.58
CA PHE A 169 -12.33 -11.31 -8.31
C PHE A 169 -12.04 -11.02 -6.83
N HIS A 170 -12.47 -11.87 -5.88
CA HIS A 170 -12.11 -11.71 -4.47
C HIS A 170 -10.68 -12.21 -4.24
N ARG A 171 -9.94 -11.56 -3.33
CA ARG A 171 -8.67 -12.07 -2.82
C ARG A 171 -8.84 -12.39 -1.36
N VAL A 172 -8.40 -13.57 -0.95
CA VAL A 172 -8.57 -14.06 0.42
C VAL A 172 -7.28 -14.68 0.90
N VAL A 173 -6.82 -14.26 2.07
CA VAL A 173 -5.72 -14.90 2.81
C VAL A 173 -6.18 -15.18 4.23
N THR A 174 -5.64 -16.24 4.83
CA THR A 174 -5.93 -16.63 6.22
C THR A 174 -4.65 -16.78 7.00
N LEU A 175 -4.54 -16.09 8.12
CA LEU A 175 -3.42 -16.21 9.05
C LEU A 175 -3.92 -16.86 10.34
N ASN A 176 -3.05 -17.62 11.00
CA ASN A 176 -3.36 -18.24 12.29
C ASN A 176 -2.37 -17.80 13.36
N SER A 177 -2.86 -17.56 14.58
CA SER A 177 -2.01 -17.39 15.75
C SER A 177 -2.43 -18.37 16.84
N THR A 178 -1.49 -19.21 17.27
CA THR A 178 -1.71 -20.19 18.33
C THR A 178 -1.29 -19.64 19.70
N THR A 179 0.00 -19.36 19.89
CA THR A 179 0.57 -19.05 21.21
C THR A 179 0.85 -17.56 21.41
N ASN A 180 1.36 -16.87 20.39
CA ASN A 180 1.89 -15.50 20.54
C ASN A 180 1.04 -14.50 19.76
N PRO A 181 0.77 -13.30 20.30
CA PRO A 181 0.20 -12.23 19.50
C PRO A 181 1.21 -11.75 18.45
N TYR A 182 0.70 -11.20 17.35
CA TYR A 182 1.50 -10.66 16.26
C TYR A 182 0.98 -9.32 15.77
N ASN A 183 1.89 -8.52 15.22
CA ASN A 183 1.53 -7.46 14.31
C ASN A 183 1.33 -8.07 12.93
N VAL A 184 0.22 -7.76 12.26
CA VAL A 184 -0.05 -8.17 10.89
C VAL A 184 0.06 -6.95 9.99
N LEU A 185 0.92 -7.01 8.97
CA LEU A 185 0.86 -6.08 7.85
C LEU A 185 0.04 -6.72 6.73
N ILE A 186 -0.83 -5.91 6.10
CA ILE A 186 -1.63 -6.28 4.95
C ILE A 186 -1.24 -5.33 3.81
N GLY A 187 -0.92 -5.89 2.65
CA GLY A 187 -0.70 -5.14 1.42
C GLY A 187 -1.77 -5.45 0.38
N VAL A 188 -2.52 -4.43 -0.03
CA VAL A 188 -3.39 -4.50 -1.22
C VAL A 188 -2.64 -3.85 -2.38
N THR A 189 -2.54 -4.57 -3.50
CA THR A 189 -1.73 -4.17 -4.67
C THR A 189 -2.29 -4.82 -5.93
N GLY A 190 -1.48 -5.02 -6.96
CA GLY A 190 -1.79 -5.63 -8.25
C GLY A 190 -0.63 -5.48 -9.23
N PRO A 191 -0.87 -5.66 -10.54
CA PRO A 191 0.06 -5.28 -11.59
C PRO A 191 0.39 -3.78 -11.60
N ALA A 192 1.37 -3.39 -12.41
CA ALA A 192 1.90 -2.02 -12.44
C ALA A 192 0.84 -0.92 -12.64
N ASP A 193 -0.24 -1.24 -13.36
CA ASP A 193 -1.34 -0.35 -13.72
C ASP A 193 -2.58 -0.54 -12.84
N VAL A 194 -2.48 -1.27 -11.72
CA VAL A 194 -3.62 -1.47 -10.82
C VAL A 194 -4.08 -0.15 -10.23
N ASP A 195 -5.40 0.03 -10.24
CA ASP A 195 -6.08 1.14 -9.59
C ASP A 195 -7.49 0.66 -9.17
N GLY A 196 -8.24 1.53 -8.50
CA GLY A 196 -9.64 1.37 -8.19
C GLY A 196 -9.93 1.31 -6.70
N GLU A 197 -11.22 1.36 -6.40
CA GLU A 197 -11.74 1.25 -5.03
C GLU A 197 -12.02 -0.22 -4.68
N TYR A 198 -11.87 -0.53 -3.40
CA TYR A 198 -12.18 -1.85 -2.86
C TYR A 198 -12.69 -1.76 -1.43
N THR A 199 -13.32 -2.85 -1.00
CA THR A 199 -13.60 -3.13 0.41
C THR A 199 -12.56 -4.12 0.92
N LEU A 200 -11.86 -3.75 1.99
CA LEU A 200 -11.02 -4.65 2.77
C LEU A 200 -11.82 -5.13 3.98
N GLU A 201 -12.09 -6.42 4.03
CA GLU A 201 -12.77 -7.07 5.15
C GLU A 201 -11.76 -7.88 5.97
N ILE A 202 -11.79 -7.72 7.28
CA ILE A 202 -10.97 -8.44 8.23
C ILE A 202 -11.88 -9.08 9.26
N GLU A 203 -11.84 -10.40 9.33
CA GLU A 203 -12.58 -11.21 10.29
C GLU A 203 -11.58 -11.85 11.25
N LEU A 204 -11.76 -11.65 12.55
CA LEU A 204 -10.96 -12.28 13.58
C LEU A 204 -11.83 -13.26 14.36
N LYS A 205 -11.52 -14.55 14.31
CA LYS A 205 -12.28 -15.63 14.96
C LYS A 205 -11.66 -16.02 16.30
#